data_AF-A0A3D1U2L8-F1
#
_entry.id   AF-A0A3D1U2L8-F1
#
_cell.length_a   1.000
_cell.length_b   1.000
_cell.length_c   1.000
_cell.angle_alpha   90.00
_cell.angle_beta   90.00
_cell.angle_gamma   90.00
#
_symmetry.space_group_name_H-M   'P 1'
#
loop_
_entity.id
_entity.type
_entity.pdbx_description
1 polymer ?
#
loop_
_entity_poly.entity_id
_entity_poly.type
_entity_poly.pdbx_seq_one_letter_code
_entity_poly.pdbx_strand_id
1 'polypeptide(L)'
;MHQLVAGLRALQNRRALVLLILYTIALWVSNSILLWLVLRAFHIEAPLTAGFLLTAVLNLGMAVPSTPGYIGVYDFLFVWMLKLYHVAKAPALAAALGMHAIAFVPFAAVGIVYLGRAGIQMTLQMVRASAAGTEKELPAP
;
A
#
# COMPACT_ATOMS: atom_id res chain seq x y z
N MET A 1 -20.21 18.08 -3.58
CA MET A 1 -19.41 18.85 -4.56
C MET A 1 -18.39 19.81 -3.93
N HIS A 2 -18.62 20.39 -2.74
CA HIS A 2 -17.68 21.35 -2.12
C HIS A 2 -16.24 20.81 -1.87
N GLN A 3 -16.09 19.52 -1.52
CA GLN A 3 -14.78 18.89 -1.28
C GLN A 3 -13.92 18.78 -2.55
N LEU A 4 -14.56 18.58 -3.71
CA LEU A 4 -13.89 18.45 -5.02
C LEU A 4 -13.32 19.80 -5.47
N VAL A 5 -14.10 20.87 -5.29
CA VAL A 5 -13.67 22.26 -5.57
C VAL A 5 -12.57 22.70 -4.60
N ALA A 6 -12.64 22.29 -3.33
CA ALA A 6 -11.59 22.57 -2.35
C ALA A 6 -10.26 21.85 -2.71
N GLY A 7 -10.32 20.61 -3.17
CA GLY A 7 -9.14 19.88 -3.69
C GLY A 7 -8.54 20.54 -4.94
N LEU A 8 -9.37 21.02 -5.86
CA LEU A 8 -8.94 21.77 -7.04
C LEU A 8 -8.32 23.13 -6.69
N ARG A 9 -8.71 23.76 -5.58
CA ARG A 9 -8.05 24.99 -5.07
C ARG A 9 -6.61 24.76 -4.63
N ALA A 10 -6.23 23.55 -4.18
CA ALA A 10 -4.84 23.23 -3.88
C ALA A 10 -3.94 23.30 -5.14
N LEU A 11 -4.50 23.06 -6.33
CA LEU A 11 -3.80 23.20 -7.62
C LEU A 11 -3.60 24.67 -8.04
N GLN A 12 -4.33 25.62 -7.43
CA GLN A 12 -4.16 27.05 -7.72
C GLN A 12 -2.87 27.62 -7.11
N ASN A 13 -2.27 26.92 -6.15
CA ASN A 13 -0.97 27.29 -5.60
C ASN A 13 0.13 26.61 -6.42
N ARG A 14 0.76 27.38 -7.32
CA ARG A 14 1.86 26.91 -8.18
C ARG A 14 2.99 26.25 -7.39
N ARG A 15 3.30 26.73 -6.18
CA ARG A 15 4.32 26.10 -5.32
C ARG A 15 3.88 24.73 -4.81
N ALA A 16 2.63 24.61 -4.37
CA ALA A 16 2.07 23.34 -3.91
C ALA A 16 2.04 22.31 -5.05
N LEU A 17 1.67 22.73 -6.26
CA LEU A 17 1.67 21.87 -7.45
C LEU A 17 3.09 21.38 -7.80
N VAL A 18 4.09 22.26 -7.80
CA VAL A 18 5.49 21.88 -8.06
C VAL A 18 5.99 20.92 -7.00
N LEU A 19 5.75 21.19 -5.72
CA LEU A 19 6.14 20.30 -4.62
C LEU A 19 5.46 18.93 -4.76
N LEU A 20 4.17 18.89 -5.09
CA LEU A 20 3.44 17.64 -5.33
C LEU A 20 4.10 16.81 -6.44
N ILE A 21 4.39 17.42 -7.59
CA ILE A 21 5.04 16.76 -8.72
C ILE A 21 6.42 16.23 -8.31
N LEU A 22 7.22 17.04 -7.60
CA LEU A 22 8.54 16.63 -7.13
C LEU A 22 8.45 15.46 -6.15
N TYR A 23 7.50 15.49 -5.20
CA TYR A 23 7.25 14.39 -4.29
C TYR A 23 6.83 13.12 -5.03
N THR A 24 5.95 13.23 -6.02
CA THR A 24 5.56 12.10 -6.86
C THR A 24 6.77 11.53 -7.60
N ILE A 25 7.57 12.34 -8.27
CA ILE A 25 8.78 11.87 -8.96
C ILE A 25 9.74 11.20 -7.97
N ALA A 26 9.97 11.81 -6.81
CA ALA A 26 10.84 11.24 -5.77
C ALA A 26 10.34 9.88 -5.28
N LEU A 27 9.03 9.73 -5.07
CA LEU A 27 8.41 8.45 -4.69
C LEU A 27 8.62 7.38 -5.75
N TRP A 28 8.38 7.72 -7.03
CA TRP A 28 8.51 6.77 -8.13
C TRP A 28 9.97 6.34 -8.37
N VAL A 29 10.91 7.28 -8.30
CA VAL A 29 12.34 6.99 -8.37
C VAL A 29 12.78 6.13 -7.18
N SER A 30 12.38 6.48 -5.97
CA SER A 30 12.72 5.71 -4.77
C SER A 30 12.17 4.28 -4.85
N ASN A 31 10.92 4.12 -5.32
CA ASN A 31 10.32 2.81 -5.53
C ASN A 31 11.06 1.99 -6.60
N SER A 32 11.48 2.64 -7.69
CA SER A 32 12.24 1.99 -8.76
C SER A 32 13.61 1.52 -8.28
N ILE A 33 14.29 2.33 -7.47
CA ILE A 33 15.55 1.97 -6.81
C ILE A 33 15.33 0.81 -5.84
N LEU A 34 14.28 0.86 -5.01
CA LEU A 34 13.95 -0.21 -4.07
C LEU A 34 13.74 -1.55 -4.80
N LEU A 35 12.94 -1.57 -5.86
CA LEU A 35 12.73 -2.77 -6.66
C LEU A 35 14.04 -3.28 -7.27
N TRP A 36 14.87 -2.39 -7.80
CA TRP A 36 16.19 -2.77 -8.31
C TRP A 36 17.09 -3.35 -7.22
N LEU A 37 17.11 -2.77 -6.01
CA LEU A 37 17.86 -3.29 -4.87
C LEU A 37 17.35 -4.68 -4.45
N VAL A 38 16.04 -4.93 -4.51
CA VAL A 38 15.50 -6.28 -4.28
C VAL A 38 16.04 -7.25 -5.34
N LEU A 39 16.05 -6.90 -6.62
CA LEU A 39 16.65 -7.76 -7.64
C LEU A 39 18.11 -8.10 -7.30
N ARG A 40 18.90 -7.11 -6.87
CA ARG A 40 20.28 -7.33 -6.42
C ARG A 40 20.38 -8.24 -5.20
N ALA A 41 19.49 -8.08 -4.22
CA ALA A 41 19.43 -8.90 -3.01
C ALA A 41 19.12 -10.38 -3.31
N PHE A 42 18.37 -10.64 -4.36
CA PHE A 42 18.07 -11.99 -4.86
C PHE A 42 19.05 -12.49 -5.94
N HIS A 43 20.22 -11.85 -6.06
CA HIS A 43 21.27 -12.20 -7.04
C HIS A 43 20.80 -12.15 -8.50
N ILE A 44 19.84 -11.30 -8.82
CA ILE A 44 19.38 -11.05 -10.19
C ILE A 44 20.17 -9.87 -10.78
N GLU A 45 20.98 -10.16 -11.79
CA GLU A 45 21.75 -9.16 -12.52
C GLU A 45 20.88 -8.49 -13.59
N ALA A 46 20.14 -7.46 -13.19
CA ALA A 46 19.39 -6.61 -14.09
C ALA A 46 19.85 -5.14 -13.99
N PRO A 47 19.83 -4.39 -15.10
CA PRO A 47 20.12 -2.96 -15.08
C PRO A 47 19.05 -2.20 -14.28
N LEU A 48 19.38 -0.96 -13.88
CA LEU A 48 18.46 -0.09 -13.14
C LEU A 48 17.12 0.13 -13.88
N THR A 49 17.14 0.06 -15.21
CA THR A 49 15.94 0.14 -16.06
C THR A 49 14.90 -0.95 -15.71
N ALA A 50 15.33 -2.11 -15.20
CA ALA A 50 14.41 -3.15 -14.75
C ALA A 50 13.56 -2.71 -13.55
N GLY A 51 14.13 -1.95 -12.61
CA GLY A 51 13.38 -1.38 -11.48
C GLY A 51 12.33 -0.37 -11.91
N PHE A 52 12.65 0.47 -12.90
CA PHE A 52 11.69 1.41 -13.50
C PHE A 52 10.58 0.70 -14.28
N LEU A 53 10.91 -0.31 -15.09
CA LEU A 53 9.90 -1.08 -15.81
C LEU A 53 9.03 -1.91 -14.86
N LEU A 54 9.60 -2.50 -13.80
CA LEU A 54 8.81 -3.16 -12.74
C LEU A 54 7.81 -2.16 -12.14
N THR A 55 8.28 -0.98 -11.73
CA THR A 55 7.42 0.05 -11.16
C THR A 55 6.26 0.40 -12.09
N ALA A 56 6.53 0.64 -13.37
CA ALA A 56 5.50 0.96 -14.35
C ALA A 56 4.49 -0.18 -14.53
N VAL A 57 4.97 -1.40 -14.78
CA VAL A 57 4.10 -2.58 -15.02
C VAL A 57 3.25 -2.91 -13.80
N LEU A 58 3.84 -2.88 -12.60
CA LEU A 58 3.13 -3.18 -11.35
C LEU A 58 2.09 -2.11 -11.03
N ASN A 59 2.42 -0.82 -11.15
CA ASN A 59 1.45 0.25 -10.88
C ASN A 59 0.28 0.23 -11.85
N LEU A 60 0.53 -0.02 -13.14
CA LEU A 60 -0.53 -0.14 -14.14
C LEU A 60 -1.38 -1.39 -13.90
N GLY A 61 -0.76 -2.53 -13.58
CA GLY A 61 -1.48 -3.77 -13.29
C GLY A 61 -2.33 -3.70 -12.03
N MET A 62 -1.85 -3.03 -10.98
CA MET A 62 -2.59 -2.83 -9.73
C MET A 62 -3.72 -1.79 -9.86
N ALA A 63 -3.73 -0.96 -10.92
CA ALA A 63 -4.88 -0.11 -11.20
C ALA A 63 -6.14 -0.93 -11.55
N VAL A 64 -5.98 -2.17 -11.99
CA VAL A 64 -7.08 -3.10 -12.22
C VAL A 64 -7.53 -3.71 -10.88
N PRO A 65 -8.79 -3.50 -10.46
CA PRO A 65 -9.32 -4.14 -9.27
C PRO A 65 -9.32 -5.65 -9.47
N SER A 66 -8.63 -6.37 -8.57
CA SER A 66 -8.42 -7.81 -8.68
C SER A 66 -8.68 -8.49 -7.34
N THR A 67 -7.64 -8.92 -6.63
CA THR A 67 -7.72 -9.63 -5.34
C THR A 67 -7.35 -8.70 -4.17
N PRO A 68 -7.89 -8.93 -2.96
CA PRO A 68 -7.43 -8.22 -1.76
C PRO A 68 -5.91 -8.35 -1.61
N GLY A 69 -5.21 -7.23 -1.50
CA GLY A 69 -3.75 -7.19 -1.37
C GLY A 69 -2.98 -7.55 -2.66
N TYR A 70 -3.64 -7.70 -3.81
CA TYR A 70 -3.03 -8.01 -5.11
C TYR A 70 -2.23 -9.32 -5.16
N ILE A 71 -2.52 -10.24 -4.25
CA ILE A 71 -1.87 -11.55 -4.17
C ILE A 71 -2.07 -12.28 -5.50
N GLY A 72 -0.98 -12.79 -6.08
CA GLY A 72 -0.96 -13.48 -7.37
C GLY A 72 -0.78 -12.55 -8.58
N VAL A 73 -1.57 -11.48 -8.71
CA VAL A 73 -1.45 -10.54 -9.86
C VAL A 73 -0.13 -9.79 -9.79
N TYR A 74 0.26 -9.31 -8.61
CA TYR A 74 1.53 -8.65 -8.38
C TYR A 74 2.70 -9.56 -8.75
N ASP A 75 2.72 -10.78 -8.20
CA ASP A 75 3.79 -11.76 -8.42
C ASP A 75 3.88 -12.18 -9.89
N PHE A 76 2.72 -12.39 -10.53
CA PHE A 76 2.64 -12.74 -11.94
C PHE A 76 3.26 -11.66 -12.82
N LEU A 77 2.89 -10.40 -12.62
CA LEU A 77 3.40 -9.27 -13.40
C LEU A 77 4.90 -9.05 -13.19
N PHE A 78 5.36 -9.20 -11.95
CA PHE A 78 6.78 -9.12 -11.61
C PHE A 78 7.59 -10.16 -12.38
N VAL A 79 7.18 -11.43 -12.29
CA VAL A 79 7.83 -12.54 -13.01
C VAL A 79 7.72 -12.38 -14.51
N TRP A 80 6.56 -11.96 -15.01
CA TRP A 80 6.33 -11.76 -16.44
C TRP A 80 7.24 -10.67 -17.02
N MET A 81 7.37 -9.53 -16.34
CA MET A 81 8.23 -8.43 -16.79
C MET A 81 9.69 -8.86 -16.84
N LEU A 82 10.17 -9.57 -15.81
CA LEU A 82 11.57 -10.03 -15.75
C LEU A 82 11.96 -11.04 -16.84
N LYS A 83 10.99 -11.62 -17.58
CA LYS A 83 11.29 -12.39 -18.79
C LYS A 83 11.99 -11.54 -19.85
N LEU A 84 11.69 -10.24 -19.93
CA LEU A 84 12.35 -9.29 -20.84
C LEU A 84 13.86 -9.16 -20.54
N TYR A 85 14.26 -9.46 -19.31
CA TYR A 85 15.64 -9.45 -18.84
C TYR A 85 16.23 -10.87 -18.75
N HIS A 86 15.58 -11.87 -19.37
CA HIS A 86 16.02 -13.27 -19.39
C HIS A 86 16.19 -13.91 -18.00
N VAL A 87 15.48 -13.40 -16.99
CA VAL A 87 15.53 -13.96 -15.63
C VAL A 87 14.67 -15.22 -15.57
N ALA A 88 15.22 -16.29 -14.98
CA ALA A 88 14.48 -17.53 -14.78
C ALA A 88 13.29 -17.32 -13.81
N LYS A 89 12.22 -18.10 -14.00
CA LYS A 89 10.97 -17.98 -13.23
C LYS A 89 11.18 -18.11 -11.72
N ALA A 90 11.99 -19.08 -11.29
CA ALA A 90 12.20 -19.37 -9.87
C ALA A 90 12.81 -18.20 -9.09
N PRO A 91 13.97 -17.62 -9.48
CA PRO A 91 14.53 -16.45 -8.78
C PRO A 91 13.64 -15.21 -8.90
N ALA A 92 12.99 -15.01 -10.05
CA ALA A 92 12.04 -13.90 -10.24
C ALA A 92 10.86 -14.00 -9.25
N LEU A 93 10.32 -15.20 -9.03
CA LEU A 93 9.24 -15.43 -8.09
C LEU A 93 9.70 -15.23 -6.64
N ALA A 94 10.91 -15.67 -6.29
CA ALA A 94 11.47 -15.44 -4.96
C ALA A 94 11.60 -13.94 -4.65
N ALA A 95 12.12 -13.17 -5.62
CA ALA A 95 12.22 -11.71 -5.50
C ALA A 95 10.84 -11.04 -5.41
N ALA A 96 9.88 -11.49 -6.22
CA ALA A 96 8.51 -10.99 -6.20
C ALA A 96 7.84 -11.18 -4.83
N LEU A 97 7.88 -12.40 -4.30
CA LEU A 97 7.31 -12.73 -2.99
C LEU A 97 7.99 -11.96 -1.86
N GLY A 98 9.33 -11.84 -1.92
CA GLY A 98 10.09 -11.04 -0.95
C GLY A 98 9.66 -9.58 -0.95
N MET A 99 9.58 -8.98 -2.14
CA MET A 99 9.11 -7.59 -2.29
C MET A 99 7.66 -7.42 -1.84
N HIS A 100 6.76 -8.34 -2.22
CA HIS A 100 5.36 -8.28 -1.85
C HIS A 100 5.20 -8.36 -0.34
N ALA A 101 5.93 -9.25 0.33
CA ALA A 101 5.93 -9.34 1.79
C ALA A 101 6.40 -8.02 2.44
N ILE A 102 7.50 -7.43 1.95
CA ILE A 102 8.02 -6.14 2.43
C ILE A 102 6.99 -5.02 2.23
N ALA A 103 6.30 -5.01 1.10
CA ALA A 103 5.33 -3.97 0.74
C ALA A 103 3.95 -4.15 1.37
N PHE A 104 3.59 -5.37 1.80
CA PHE A 104 2.25 -5.67 2.31
C PHE A 104 2.22 -5.90 3.81
N VAL A 105 3.13 -6.73 4.34
CA VAL A 105 3.06 -7.20 5.75
C VAL A 105 3.15 -6.06 6.76
N PRO A 106 4.10 -5.12 6.68
CA PRO A 106 4.19 -4.04 7.67
C PRO A 106 2.94 -3.17 7.70
N PHE A 107 2.41 -2.82 6.52
CA PHE A 107 1.21 -1.99 6.41
C PHE A 107 -0.05 -2.73 6.89
N ALA A 108 -0.18 -4.01 6.52
CA ALA A 108 -1.26 -4.86 7.01
C ALA A 108 -1.21 -5.01 8.53
N ALA A 109 -0.03 -5.25 9.10
CA ALA A 109 0.16 -5.39 10.54
C ALA A 109 -0.24 -4.12 11.29
N VAL A 110 0.22 -2.95 10.83
CA VAL A 110 -0.19 -1.65 11.39
C VAL A 110 -1.71 -1.49 11.33
N GLY A 111 -2.32 -1.74 10.17
CA GLY A 111 -3.77 -1.66 10.00
C GLY A 111 -4.54 -2.56 10.98
N ILE A 112 -4.13 -3.83 11.10
CA ILE A 112 -4.73 -4.81 12.02
C ILE A 112 -4.62 -4.35 13.47
N VAL A 113 -3.45 -3.86 13.90
CA VAL A 113 -3.25 -3.36 15.27
C VAL A 113 -4.20 -2.21 15.58
N TYR A 114 -4.31 -1.22 14.69
CA TYR A 114 -5.19 -0.07 14.94
C TYR A 114 -6.67 -0.43 14.85
N LEU A 115 -7.08 -1.29 13.91
CA LEU A 115 -8.46 -1.77 13.81
C LEU A 115 -8.88 -2.57 15.05
N GLY A 116 -8.00 -3.44 15.55
CA GLY A 116 -8.26 -4.19 16.79
C GLY A 116 -8.44 -3.27 17.99
N ARG A 117 -7.60 -2.23 18.13
CA ARG A 117 -7.70 -1.25 19.22
C ARG A 117 -8.99 -0.42 19.13
N ALA A 118 -9.38 0.03 17.93
CA ALA A 118 -10.61 0.79 17.73
C ALA A 118 -11.87 -0.06 17.99
N GLY A 119 -11.87 -1.32 17.54
CA GLY A 119 -12.97 -2.27 17.79
C GLY A 119 -13.18 -2.51 19.29
N ILE A 120 -12.10 -2.77 20.03
CA ILE A 120 -12.17 -2.93 21.50
C ILE A 120 -12.72 -1.67 22.18
N GLN A 121 -12.27 -0.48 21.77
CA GLN A 121 -12.77 0.77 22.33
C GLN A 121 -14.28 0.99 22.08
N MET A 122 -14.76 0.69 20.87
CA MET A 122 -16.17 0.80 20.52
C MET A 122 -17.03 -0.17 21.36
N THR A 123 -16.61 -1.42 21.50
CA THR A 123 -17.31 -2.40 22.35
C THR A 123 -17.35 -1.96 23.81
N LEU A 124 -16.24 -1.44 24.35
CA LEU A 124 -16.19 -0.94 25.73
C LEU A 124 -17.12 0.26 25.94
N GLN A 125 -17.24 1.16 24.96
CA GLN A 125 -18.17 2.29 25.02
C GLN A 125 -19.63 1.81 25.01
N MET A 126 -19.96 0.81 24.19
CA MET A 126 -21.30 0.22 24.15
C MET A 126 -21.68 -0.45 25.49
N VAL A 127 -20.77 -1.22 26.08
CA VAL A 127 -21.00 -1.87 27.39
C VAL A 127 -21.20 -0.82 28.48
N ARG A 128 -20.38 0.24 28.51
CA ARG A 128 -20.52 1.35 29.47
C ARG A 128 -21.84 2.10 29.30
N ALA A 129 -22.25 2.37 28.05
CA ALA A 129 -23.51 3.04 27.76
C ALA A 129 -24.72 2.19 28.18
N SER A 130 -24.65 0.87 27.97
CA SER A 130 -25.68 -0.07 28.41
C SER A 130 -25.79 -0.11 29.94
N ALA A 131 -24.67 -0.18 30.66
CA ALA A 131 -24.65 -0.20 32.12
C ALA A 131 -25.20 1.10 32.74
N ALA A 132 -24.85 2.26 32.18
CA ALA A 132 -25.35 3.55 32.62
C ALA A 132 -26.86 3.76 32.33
N GLY A 133 -27.41 3.09 31.30
CA GLY A 133 -28.84 3.07 31.02
C GLY A 133 -29.63 2.27 32.06
N THR A 134 -29.12 1.10 32.46
CA THR A 134 -29.76 0.22 33.46
C THR A 134 -29.82 0.84 34.85
N GLU A 135 -28.80 1.60 35.25
CA GLU A 135 -28.75 2.29 36.55
C GLU A 135 -29.77 3.43 36.66
N LYS A 136 -30.15 4.02 35.52
CA LYS A 136 -31.10 5.14 35.46
C LYS A 136 -32.58 4.71 35.46
N GLU A 137 -32.85 3.44 35.20
CA GLU A 137 -34.19 2.84 35.16
C GLU A 137 -34.62 2.15 36.47
N LEU A 138 -33.73 2.03 37.46
CA LEU A 138 -34.08 1.52 38.79
C LEU A 138 -34.97 2.55 39.53
N PRO A 139 -36.19 2.18 39.96
CA PRO A 139 -37.01 3.07 40.77
C PRO A 139 -36.28 3.40 42.07
N ALA A 140 -36.25 4.69 42.44
CA ALA A 140 -35.75 5.13 43.73
C ALA A 140 -36.51 4.40 44.86
N PRO A 141 -35.82 4.03 45.95
CA PRO A 141 -36.37 3.18 47.01
C PRO A 141 -37.62 3.74 47.68
#